data_AF-A0A3C2AI97-F1
#
_entry.id   AF-A0A3C2AI97-F1
#
_cell.length_a   1.000
_cell.length_b   1.000
_cell.length_c   1.000
_cell.angle_alpha   90.00
_cell.angle_beta   90.00
_cell.angle_gamma   90.00
#
_symmetry.space_group_name_H-M   'P 1'
#
loop_
_entity.id
_entity.type
_entity.pdbx_description
1 polymer ?
#
loop_
_entity_poly.entity_id
_entity_poly.type
_entity_poly.pdbx_seq_one_letter_code
_entity_poly.pdbx_strand_id
1 'polypeptide(L)'
;MFGPAAKDPALFFYLGFVGSAAGLSVYMVRSILKKPAGVQNNHIFTSSLTNRGLWGWAFGIFLTGFYVVLYWGSDDLWNDSPVVLLFDPISRGLFNHAPDRWFLYSFVYTVSILIMGVRAILKYRHSNYQIIRTCSIMFFQLGFAFLIPQFLKAMSQPEYYFSYFWPLDYDILFPNSVDALLSNGALGVWMLIISAVLTFIATPILTYFFGKRWYCSWVCGCGGLANTAGDPFRQLSDKTMKAWKIERWMIHSVLLFIIGLTILLWVNSYLEGGIFGSISHTLTKVYAFLIGQAFAGVVGVGFYPLLGTRVWCRFGCPMAAYLGLLQKYFSRFRITTNGGQCISCGNCSTYCEMGIDVQAYAQRGENIVRSSCVGCGICSTVCPRGVLNLENGSTHTDRENGNPITFGNDGVGLKMNL
;
A
#
# COMPACT_ATOMS: atom_id res chain seq x y z
N MET A 1 5.36 -17.87 32.24
CA MET A 1 5.27 -16.39 32.23
C MET A 1 6.54 -15.78 32.81
N PHE A 2 7.53 -15.47 31.98
CA PHE A 2 8.72 -14.73 32.41
C PHE A 2 8.70 -13.35 31.76
N GLY A 3 8.81 -12.30 32.57
CA GLY A 3 8.92 -10.92 32.10
C GLY A 3 8.08 -9.96 32.93
N PRO A 4 8.58 -8.74 33.21
CA PRO A 4 7.88 -7.77 34.04
C PRO A 4 6.61 -7.22 33.36
N ALA A 5 6.52 -7.28 32.02
CA ALA A 5 5.31 -6.96 31.26
C ALA A 5 4.13 -7.92 31.54
N ALA A 6 4.37 -9.15 32.00
CA ALA A 6 3.29 -10.06 32.39
C ALA A 6 2.72 -9.75 33.79
N LYS A 7 3.49 -9.03 34.64
CA LYS A 7 3.06 -8.65 35.99
C LYS A 7 2.28 -7.33 36.01
N ASP A 8 2.70 -6.36 35.19
CA ASP A 8 2.01 -5.09 35.02
C ASP A 8 2.01 -4.65 33.54
N PRO A 9 1.10 -5.21 32.73
CA PRO A 9 1.01 -4.87 31.31
C PRO A 9 0.77 -3.38 31.06
N ALA A 10 0.01 -2.72 31.92
CA ALA A 10 -0.33 -1.30 31.80
C ALA A 10 0.90 -0.40 31.91
N LEU A 11 1.72 -0.61 32.95
CA LEU A 11 2.92 0.17 33.16
C LEU A 11 3.89 0.07 31.97
N PHE A 12 4.14 -1.16 31.49
CA PHE A 12 5.04 -1.37 30.36
C PHE A 12 4.47 -0.83 29.04
N PHE A 13 3.16 -0.89 28.86
CA PHE A 13 2.50 -0.30 27.70
C PHE A 13 2.71 1.22 27.66
N TYR A 14 2.40 1.92 28.75
CA TYR A 14 2.52 3.37 28.81
C TYR A 14 3.97 3.85 28.78
N LEU A 15 4.87 3.26 29.55
CA LEU A 15 6.28 3.67 29.58
C LEU A 15 7.04 3.24 28.32
N GLY A 16 6.83 2.00 27.88
CA GLY A 16 7.53 1.43 26.74
C GLY A 16 6.98 1.93 25.42
N PHE A 17 5.73 1.59 25.12
CA PHE A 17 5.14 1.88 23.81
C PHE A 17 4.74 3.35 23.67
N VAL A 18 3.90 3.86 24.58
CA VAL A 18 3.40 5.26 24.49
C VAL A 18 4.54 6.26 24.67
N GLY A 19 5.43 6.03 25.64
CA GLY A 19 6.62 6.86 25.84
C GLY A 19 7.51 6.94 24.59
N SER A 20 7.81 5.81 23.96
CA SER A 20 8.61 5.77 22.72
C SER A 20 7.91 6.45 21.55
N ALA A 21 6.61 6.19 21.37
CA ALA A 21 5.80 6.80 20.32
C ALA A 21 5.69 8.33 20.47
N ALA A 22 5.47 8.81 21.70
CA ALA A 22 5.42 10.23 22.02
C ALA A 22 6.78 10.91 21.83
N GLY A 23 7.85 10.30 22.36
CA GLY A 23 9.22 10.80 22.20
C GLY A 23 9.63 10.91 20.72
N LEU A 24 9.35 9.88 19.93
CA LEU A 24 9.58 9.89 18.49
C LEU A 24 8.78 10.99 17.80
N SER A 25 7.50 11.14 18.13
CA SER A 25 6.62 12.17 17.55
C SER A 25 7.14 13.58 17.83
N VAL A 26 7.47 13.88 19.09
CA VAL A 26 8.03 15.19 19.49
C VAL A 26 9.35 15.47 18.77
N TYR A 27 10.25 14.50 18.73
CA TYR A 27 11.53 14.64 18.02
C TYR A 27 11.33 14.93 16.53
N MET A 28 10.46 14.16 15.86
CA MET A 28 10.19 14.35 14.43
C MET A 28 9.57 15.70 14.12
N VAL A 29 8.53 16.10 14.86
CA VAL A 29 7.87 17.41 14.68
C VAL A 29 8.88 18.53 14.84
N ARG A 30 9.68 18.51 15.92
CA ARG A 30 10.67 19.56 16.18
C ARG A 30 11.79 19.60 15.14
N SER A 31 12.23 18.44 14.64
CA SER A 31 13.28 18.37 13.62
C SER A 31 12.85 18.89 12.25
N ILE A 32 11.56 18.76 11.90
CA ILE A 32 11.02 19.18 10.60
C ILE A 32 10.59 20.65 10.63
N LEU A 33 9.97 21.12 11.72
CA LEU A 33 9.51 22.51 11.82
C LEU A 33 10.66 23.53 11.84
N LYS A 34 11.86 23.12 12.28
CA LYS A 34 13.07 23.95 12.20
C LYS A 34 13.56 24.20 10.77
N LYS A 35 13.08 23.44 9.78
CA LYS A 35 13.53 23.52 8.39
C LYS A 35 12.46 24.19 7.52
N PRO A 36 12.84 24.91 6.44
CA PRO A 36 11.88 25.57 5.56
C PRO A 36 10.91 24.56 4.91
N ALA A 37 9.73 25.04 4.52
CA ALA A 37 8.77 24.20 3.82
C ALA A 37 9.34 23.78 2.45
N GLY A 38 9.26 22.50 2.12
CA GLY A 38 9.74 21.98 0.85
C GLY A 38 10.18 20.52 0.93
N VAL A 39 10.37 19.90 -0.23
CA VAL A 39 10.86 18.52 -0.31
C VAL A 39 12.36 18.50 -0.01
N GLN A 40 12.71 18.26 1.26
CA GLN A 40 14.09 18.13 1.70
C GLN A 40 14.50 16.67 1.77
N ASN A 41 15.54 16.33 1.02
CA ASN A 41 16.02 14.97 0.88
C ASN A 41 17.55 14.90 1.06
N ASN A 42 18.03 15.54 2.11
CA ASN A 42 19.45 15.62 2.39
C ASN A 42 19.95 14.27 2.89
N HIS A 43 21.15 13.87 2.44
CA HIS A 43 21.87 12.68 2.91
C HIS A 43 21.17 11.33 2.69
N ILE A 44 20.13 11.26 1.84
CA ILE A 44 19.41 10.00 1.58
C ILE A 44 20.34 8.93 0.97
N PHE A 45 21.25 9.32 0.08
CA PHE A 45 22.23 8.42 -0.53
C PHE A 45 23.49 8.21 0.33
N THR A 46 23.69 8.96 1.40
CA THR A 46 24.90 8.84 2.24
C THR A 46 24.61 8.21 3.59
N SER A 47 23.34 8.19 4.02
CA SER A 47 22.93 7.58 5.29
C SER A 47 22.96 6.05 5.20
N SER A 48 23.60 5.42 6.20
CA SER A 48 23.69 3.96 6.34
C SER A 48 22.31 3.28 6.40
N LEU A 49 21.29 3.99 6.92
CA LEU A 49 19.92 3.43 7.00
C LEU A 49 19.22 3.40 5.64
N THR A 50 19.36 4.45 4.82
CA THR A 50 18.56 4.65 3.59
C THR A 50 19.29 4.28 2.30
N ASN A 51 20.60 3.99 2.37
CA ASN A 51 21.42 3.60 1.22
C ASN A 51 22.02 2.20 1.36
N ARG A 52 21.24 1.23 1.88
CA ARG A 52 21.67 -0.18 2.00
C ARG A 52 22.98 -0.38 2.80
N GLY A 53 23.25 0.52 3.77
CA GLY A 53 24.38 0.36 4.68
C GLY A 53 24.07 -0.64 5.81
N LEU A 54 24.97 -0.75 6.77
CA LEU A 54 24.84 -1.68 7.90
C LEU A 54 23.49 -1.55 8.61
N TRP A 55 23.06 -0.32 8.92
CA TRP A 55 21.80 -0.08 9.62
C TRP A 55 20.58 -0.35 8.74
N GLY A 56 20.68 -0.13 7.43
CA GLY A 56 19.63 -0.52 6.47
C GLY A 56 19.45 -2.04 6.40
N TRP A 57 20.55 -2.80 6.34
CA TRP A 57 20.52 -4.25 6.39
C TRP A 57 20.03 -4.79 7.72
N ALA A 58 20.53 -4.28 8.85
CA ALA A 58 20.08 -4.68 10.18
C ALA A 58 18.58 -4.44 10.34
N PHE A 59 18.07 -3.29 9.89
CA PHE A 59 16.64 -2.99 9.93
C PHE A 59 15.82 -3.88 8.99
N GLY A 60 16.32 -4.16 7.78
CA GLY A 60 15.68 -5.09 6.84
C GLY A 60 15.60 -6.52 7.38
N ILE A 61 16.68 -7.03 7.98
CA ILE A 61 16.73 -8.34 8.63
C ILE A 61 15.76 -8.38 9.81
N PHE A 62 15.74 -7.33 10.63
CA PHE A 62 14.81 -7.23 11.75
C PHE A 62 13.35 -7.28 11.30
N LEU A 63 12.97 -6.46 10.31
CA LEU A 63 11.60 -6.46 9.78
C LEU A 63 11.25 -7.80 9.15
N THR A 64 12.14 -8.36 8.33
CA THR A 64 11.95 -9.68 7.70
C THR A 64 11.76 -10.76 8.75
N GLY A 65 12.63 -10.80 9.78
CA GLY A 65 12.53 -11.74 10.89
C GLY A 65 11.23 -11.57 11.68
N PHE A 66 10.81 -10.33 11.96
CA PHE A 66 9.53 -10.06 12.62
C PHE A 66 8.35 -10.62 11.81
N TYR A 67 8.29 -10.37 10.50
CA TYR A 67 7.22 -10.92 9.66
C TYR A 67 7.27 -12.44 9.52
N VAL A 68 8.47 -13.03 9.50
CA VAL A 68 8.62 -14.49 9.51
C VAL A 68 8.04 -15.09 10.79
N VAL A 69 8.38 -14.53 11.95
CA VAL A 69 7.83 -14.98 13.24
C VAL A 69 6.32 -14.68 13.34
N LEU A 70 5.84 -13.59 12.76
CA LEU A 70 4.43 -13.21 12.76
C LEU A 70 3.56 -14.21 12.00
N TYR A 71 4.00 -14.65 10.82
CA TYR A 71 3.22 -15.56 9.96
C TYR A 71 3.44 -17.05 10.25
N TRP A 72 4.65 -17.46 10.63
CA TRP A 72 4.99 -18.88 10.86
C TRP A 72 5.29 -19.24 12.32
N GLY A 73 5.24 -18.28 13.24
CA GLY A 73 5.30 -18.58 14.67
C GLY A 73 4.08 -19.36 15.12
N SER A 74 4.27 -20.35 15.98
CA SER A 74 3.16 -21.13 16.56
C SER A 74 2.23 -20.25 17.38
N ASP A 75 0.98 -20.67 17.53
CA ASP A 75 0.01 -19.96 18.40
C ASP A 75 0.51 -19.93 19.85
N ASP A 76 1.15 -20.99 20.33
CA ASP A 76 1.77 -21.08 21.66
C ASP A 76 2.86 -20.01 21.87
N LEU A 77 3.64 -19.69 20.83
CA LEU A 77 4.65 -18.65 20.90
C LEU A 77 4.03 -17.27 21.16
N TRP A 78 2.86 -17.01 20.56
CA TRP A 78 2.23 -15.69 20.54
C TRP A 78 1.27 -15.46 21.70
N ASN A 79 0.46 -16.47 22.06
CA ASN A 79 -0.59 -16.37 23.08
C ASN A 79 -0.03 -16.01 24.47
N ASP A 80 1.15 -16.54 24.81
CA ASP A 80 1.83 -16.26 26.09
C ASP A 80 2.99 -15.26 25.95
N SER A 81 3.14 -14.62 24.79
CA SER A 81 4.25 -13.70 24.57
C SER A 81 4.09 -12.42 25.41
N PRO A 82 5.13 -11.99 26.14
CA PRO A 82 5.12 -10.69 26.83
C PRO A 82 4.86 -9.50 25.90
N VAL A 83 5.14 -9.66 24.60
CA VAL A 83 4.95 -8.63 23.58
C VAL A 83 3.47 -8.45 23.22
N VAL A 84 2.69 -9.53 23.10
CA VAL A 84 1.23 -9.43 22.88
C VAL A 84 0.53 -8.96 24.15
N LEU A 85 0.92 -9.51 25.31
CA LEU A 85 0.38 -9.12 26.62
C LEU A 85 0.55 -7.63 26.91
N LEU A 86 1.60 -6.98 26.39
CA LEU A 86 1.80 -5.54 26.48
C LEU A 86 0.57 -4.74 26.01
N PHE A 87 -0.19 -5.26 25.04
CA PHE A 87 -1.32 -4.56 24.45
C PHE A 87 -2.66 -4.89 25.13
N ASP A 88 -2.66 -5.72 26.16
CA ASP A 88 -3.86 -6.13 26.92
C ASP A 88 -4.67 -4.94 27.47
N PRO A 89 -4.07 -3.88 28.06
CA PRO A 89 -4.82 -2.74 28.59
C PRO A 89 -5.66 -2.02 27.53
N ILE A 90 -5.12 -1.89 26.32
CA ILE A 90 -5.85 -1.26 25.20
C ILE A 90 -6.87 -2.21 24.60
N SER A 91 -6.50 -3.47 24.32
CA SER A 91 -7.40 -4.42 23.67
C SER A 91 -8.63 -4.68 24.53
N ARG A 92 -8.44 -4.96 25.82
CA ARG A 92 -9.55 -5.16 26.75
C ARG A 92 -10.29 -3.87 27.03
N GLY A 93 -9.57 -2.76 27.16
CA GLY A 93 -10.17 -1.45 27.47
C GLY A 93 -11.07 -0.91 26.37
N LEU A 94 -10.70 -1.09 25.08
CA LEU A 94 -11.46 -0.56 23.94
C LEU A 94 -12.39 -1.58 23.28
N PHE A 95 -11.99 -2.85 23.23
CA PHE A 95 -12.67 -3.88 22.42
C PHE A 95 -13.12 -5.09 23.24
N ASN A 96 -12.85 -5.13 24.55
CA ASN A 96 -13.31 -6.19 25.47
C ASN A 96 -12.95 -7.62 25.01
N HIS A 97 -11.81 -7.80 24.32
CA HIS A 97 -11.26 -9.11 23.99
C HIS A 97 -9.75 -9.14 24.26
N ALA A 98 -9.20 -10.34 24.46
CA ALA A 98 -7.77 -10.53 24.64
C ALA A 98 -7.01 -10.19 23.35
N PRO A 99 -5.83 -9.55 23.43
CA PRO A 99 -5.02 -9.26 22.26
C PRO A 99 -4.46 -10.55 21.66
N ASP A 100 -4.49 -10.66 20.34
CA ASP A 100 -3.80 -11.70 19.58
C ASP A 100 -2.64 -11.08 18.75
N ARG A 101 -1.88 -11.92 18.07
CA ARG A 101 -0.78 -11.45 17.19
C ARG A 101 -1.26 -10.48 16.11
N TRP A 102 -2.50 -10.65 15.63
CA TRP A 102 -3.08 -9.81 14.57
C TRP A 102 -3.52 -8.46 15.10
N PHE A 103 -4.00 -8.38 16.35
CA PHE A 103 -4.22 -7.14 17.07
C PHE A 103 -2.93 -6.36 17.20
N LEU A 104 -1.86 -7.00 17.71
CA LEU A 104 -0.54 -6.38 17.84
C LEU A 104 -0.07 -5.83 16.48
N TYR A 105 -0.11 -6.67 15.45
CA TYR A 105 0.30 -6.27 14.11
C TYR A 105 -0.50 -5.07 13.61
N SER A 106 -1.83 -5.14 13.65
CA SER A 106 -2.72 -4.09 13.13
C SER A 106 -2.60 -2.79 13.92
N PHE A 107 -2.40 -2.88 15.24
CA PHE A 107 -2.18 -1.74 16.10
C PHE A 107 -0.84 -1.05 15.80
N VAL A 108 0.27 -1.79 15.79
CA VAL A 108 1.60 -1.25 15.47
C VAL A 108 1.63 -0.67 14.06
N TYR A 109 0.99 -1.34 13.11
CA TYR A 109 0.85 -0.88 11.73
C TYR A 109 0.09 0.46 11.65
N THR A 110 -1.04 0.56 12.34
CA THR A 110 -1.87 1.77 12.39
C THR A 110 -1.14 2.92 13.06
N VAL A 111 -0.52 2.69 14.23
CA VAL A 111 0.28 3.71 14.93
C VAL A 111 1.45 4.19 14.07
N SER A 112 2.12 3.27 13.36
CA SER A 112 3.21 3.63 12.44
C SER A 112 2.72 4.55 11.31
N ILE A 113 1.57 4.25 10.70
CA ILE A 113 0.96 5.09 9.66
C ILE A 113 0.53 6.45 10.22
N LEU A 114 -0.02 6.51 11.43
CA LEU A 114 -0.46 7.77 12.02
C LEU A 114 0.73 8.69 12.35
N ILE A 115 1.74 8.15 13.05
CA ILE A 115 2.93 8.90 13.45
C ILE A 115 3.72 9.34 12.21
N MET A 116 3.98 8.43 11.27
CA MET A 116 4.70 8.75 10.04
C MET A 116 3.84 9.54 9.04
N GLY A 117 2.52 9.48 9.17
CA GLY A 117 1.57 10.31 8.44
C GLY A 117 1.65 11.77 8.86
N VAL A 118 1.72 12.07 10.16
CA VAL A 118 2.00 13.42 10.67
C VAL A 118 3.34 13.92 10.13
N ARG A 119 4.38 13.08 10.16
CA ARG A 119 5.69 13.40 9.56
C ARG A 119 5.56 13.74 8.07
N ALA A 120 4.80 12.94 7.30
CA ALA A 120 4.59 13.17 5.87
C ALA A 120 3.82 14.47 5.60
N ILE A 121 2.79 14.78 6.39
CA ILE A 121 2.05 16.05 6.31
C ILE A 121 2.99 17.23 6.54
N LEU A 122 3.83 17.17 7.59
CA LEU A 122 4.77 18.26 7.90
C LEU A 122 5.87 18.42 6.83
N LYS A 123 6.34 17.32 6.23
CA LYS A 123 7.34 17.32 5.14
C LYS A 123 6.74 17.92 3.87
N TYR A 124 5.53 17.51 3.49
CA TYR A 124 4.86 17.92 2.25
C TYR A 124 3.85 19.06 2.45
N ARG A 125 4.00 19.87 3.52
CA ARG A 125 3.08 20.95 3.91
C ARG A 125 2.86 22.06 2.88
N HIS A 126 3.69 22.12 1.85
CA HIS A 126 3.56 23.04 0.73
C HIS A 126 2.61 22.55 -0.37
N SER A 127 2.16 21.28 -0.31
CA SER A 127 1.28 20.67 -1.31
C SER A 127 -0.02 20.19 -0.67
N ASN A 128 -1.12 20.89 -0.94
CA ASN A 128 -2.45 20.52 -0.47
C ASN A 128 -2.83 19.10 -0.90
N TYR A 129 -2.43 18.70 -2.10
CA TYR A 129 -2.66 17.34 -2.60
C TYR A 129 -2.04 16.28 -1.67
N GLN A 130 -0.79 16.48 -1.23
CA GLN A 130 -0.11 15.52 -0.36
C GLN A 130 -0.67 15.51 1.06
N ILE A 131 -1.12 16.65 1.56
CA ILE A 131 -1.77 16.76 2.87
C ILE A 131 -3.09 15.97 2.85
N ILE A 132 -4.00 16.28 1.91
CA ILE A 132 -5.31 15.64 1.82
C ILE A 132 -5.17 14.13 1.61
N ARG A 133 -4.28 13.71 0.71
CA ARG A 133 -3.99 12.30 0.44
C ARG A 133 -3.51 11.57 1.69
N THR A 134 -2.60 12.17 2.47
CA THR A 134 -2.09 11.56 3.70
C THR A 134 -3.17 11.49 4.78
N CYS A 135 -3.99 12.54 4.93
CA CYS A 135 -5.14 12.52 5.83
C CYS A 135 -6.14 11.41 5.46
N SER A 136 -6.43 11.24 4.16
CA SER A 136 -7.29 10.16 3.65
C SER A 136 -6.75 8.78 4.07
N ILE A 137 -5.47 8.51 3.82
CA ILE A 137 -4.83 7.24 4.21
C ILE A 137 -4.95 7.00 5.72
N MET A 138 -4.66 8.03 6.54
CA MET A 138 -4.73 7.91 8.01
C MET A 138 -6.16 7.61 8.46
N PHE A 139 -7.15 8.26 7.85
CA PHE A 139 -8.56 8.03 8.11
C PHE A 139 -9.00 6.60 7.76
N PHE A 140 -8.69 6.12 6.55
CA PHE A 140 -9.05 4.75 6.15
C PHE A 140 -8.31 3.69 6.96
N GLN A 141 -7.03 3.92 7.28
CA GLN A 141 -6.28 2.99 8.12
C GLN A 141 -6.86 2.91 9.54
N LEU A 142 -7.12 4.05 10.17
CA LEU A 142 -7.64 4.08 11.54
C LEU A 142 -9.09 3.58 11.59
N GLY A 143 -9.97 4.12 10.74
CA GLY A 143 -11.39 3.78 10.75
C GLY A 143 -11.68 2.40 10.16
N PHE A 144 -11.35 2.22 8.87
CA PHE A 144 -11.81 1.08 8.08
C PHE A 144 -10.94 -0.17 8.24
N ALA A 145 -9.63 0.00 8.46
CA ALA A 145 -8.71 -1.13 8.59
C ALA A 145 -8.41 -1.54 10.04
N PHE A 146 -8.68 -0.68 11.03
CA PHE A 146 -8.41 -0.96 12.44
C PHE A 146 -9.66 -0.92 13.32
N LEU A 147 -10.29 0.25 13.50
CA LEU A 147 -11.40 0.40 14.46
C LEU A 147 -12.60 -0.47 14.10
N ILE A 148 -13.04 -0.47 12.84
CA ILE A 148 -14.24 -1.23 12.42
C ILE A 148 -14.04 -2.75 12.58
N PRO A 149 -12.97 -3.38 12.05
CA PRO A 149 -12.75 -4.81 12.25
C PRO A 149 -12.64 -5.22 13.71
N GLN A 150 -11.92 -4.44 14.54
CA GLN A 150 -11.78 -4.75 15.97
C GLN A 150 -13.10 -4.57 16.74
N PHE A 151 -13.92 -3.61 16.35
CA PHE A 151 -15.26 -3.44 16.92
C PHE A 151 -16.21 -4.58 16.51
N LEU A 152 -16.12 -5.08 15.27
CA LEU A 152 -16.87 -6.27 14.83
C LEU A 152 -16.46 -7.51 15.64
N LYS A 153 -15.15 -7.71 15.84
CA LYS A 153 -14.62 -8.78 16.70
C LYS A 153 -15.14 -8.69 18.14
N ALA A 154 -15.18 -7.48 18.71
CA ALA A 154 -15.73 -7.21 20.03
C ALA A 154 -17.20 -7.65 20.16
N MET A 155 -17.98 -7.53 19.09
CA MET A 155 -19.39 -7.94 19.03
C MET A 155 -19.58 -9.42 18.62
N SER A 156 -18.50 -10.21 18.58
CA SER A 156 -18.51 -11.60 18.08
C SER A 156 -19.08 -11.75 16.66
N GLN A 157 -18.94 -10.71 15.85
CA GLN A 157 -19.28 -10.70 14.43
C GLN A 157 -18.04 -11.08 13.59
N PRO A 158 -18.22 -11.59 12.36
CA PRO A 158 -17.09 -11.87 11.48
C PRO A 158 -16.23 -10.62 11.25
N GLU A 159 -14.91 -10.80 11.35
CA GLU A 159 -13.96 -9.74 11.01
C GLU A 159 -14.09 -9.41 9.51
N TYR A 160 -14.40 -8.15 9.20
CA TYR A 160 -14.60 -7.71 7.82
C TYR A 160 -13.87 -6.39 7.56
N TYR A 161 -13.08 -6.35 6.49
CA TYR A 161 -12.27 -5.20 6.12
C TYR A 161 -12.84 -4.44 4.93
N PHE A 162 -13.58 -3.36 5.19
CA PHE A 162 -14.20 -2.52 4.16
C PHE A 162 -13.21 -1.83 3.19
N SER A 163 -11.92 -1.79 3.53
CA SER A 163 -10.86 -1.24 2.68
C SER A 163 -10.22 -2.28 1.76
N TYR A 164 -10.53 -3.56 1.92
CA TYR A 164 -9.99 -4.64 1.08
C TYR A 164 -11.14 -5.29 0.29
N PHE A 165 -10.87 -5.56 -0.97
CA PHE A 165 -11.85 -6.15 -1.88
C PHE A 165 -11.11 -7.00 -2.91
N TRP A 166 -11.85 -7.85 -3.60
CA TRP A 166 -11.28 -8.74 -4.62
C TRP A 166 -10.68 -7.92 -5.77
N PRO A 167 -9.52 -8.32 -6.33
CA PRO A 167 -8.75 -9.54 -6.05
C PRO A 167 -7.68 -9.39 -4.96
N LEU A 168 -7.63 -8.30 -4.17
CA LEU A 168 -6.69 -8.20 -3.05
C LEU A 168 -7.09 -9.13 -1.91
N ASP A 169 -8.35 -9.00 -1.48
CA ASP A 169 -8.98 -9.90 -0.52
C ASP A 169 -9.63 -11.03 -1.32
N TYR A 170 -8.85 -12.07 -1.57
CA TYR A 170 -9.20 -13.08 -2.57
C TYR A 170 -10.21 -14.09 -2.04
N ASP A 171 -10.20 -14.36 -0.74
CA ASP A 171 -11.02 -15.36 -0.06
C ASP A 171 -12.45 -14.90 0.19
N ILE A 172 -12.72 -13.59 0.19
CA ILE A 172 -14.05 -13.03 0.43
C ILE A 172 -15.12 -13.48 -0.58
N LEU A 173 -14.71 -13.84 -1.79
CA LEU A 173 -15.58 -14.36 -2.86
C LEU A 173 -15.41 -15.87 -3.06
N PHE A 174 -14.71 -16.59 -2.18
CA PHE A 174 -14.66 -18.05 -2.24
C PHE A 174 -15.95 -18.66 -1.70
N PRO A 175 -16.40 -19.81 -2.24
CA PRO A 175 -17.66 -20.45 -1.84
C PRO A 175 -17.80 -20.57 -0.31
N ASN A 176 -16.77 -21.08 0.36
CA ASN A 176 -16.78 -21.26 1.82
C ASN A 176 -16.99 -19.95 2.60
N SER A 177 -16.36 -18.85 2.16
CA SER A 177 -16.49 -17.55 2.82
C SER A 177 -17.83 -16.90 2.53
N VAL A 178 -18.36 -17.11 1.33
CA VAL A 178 -19.71 -16.67 0.95
C VAL A 178 -20.75 -17.40 1.80
N ASP A 179 -20.66 -18.72 1.95
CA ASP A 179 -21.56 -19.51 2.79
C ASP A 179 -21.45 -19.11 4.27
N ALA A 180 -20.23 -18.82 4.74
CA ALA A 180 -20.00 -18.30 6.09
C ALA A 180 -20.66 -16.92 6.29
N LEU A 181 -20.57 -16.01 5.32
CA LEU A 181 -21.22 -14.70 5.42
C LEU A 181 -22.75 -14.80 5.32
N LEU A 182 -23.28 -15.66 4.45
CA LEU A 182 -24.72 -15.87 4.33
C LEU A 182 -25.33 -16.47 5.62
N SER A 183 -24.61 -17.37 6.29
CA SER A 183 -25.05 -17.97 7.56
C SER A 183 -25.00 -17.00 8.75
N ASN A 184 -24.26 -15.88 8.66
CA ASN A 184 -24.21 -14.83 9.69
C ASN A 184 -25.39 -13.82 9.62
N GLY A 185 -26.46 -14.15 8.88
CA GLY A 185 -27.69 -13.36 8.83
C GLY A 185 -27.57 -12.06 8.02
N ALA A 186 -28.41 -11.08 8.34
CA ALA A 186 -28.57 -9.86 7.54
C ALA A 186 -27.26 -9.05 7.41
N LEU A 187 -26.42 -9.03 8.45
CA LEU A 187 -25.15 -8.31 8.43
C LEU A 187 -24.16 -8.95 7.45
N GLY A 188 -24.03 -10.29 7.47
CA GLY A 188 -23.13 -10.99 6.57
C GLY A 188 -23.58 -10.92 5.10
N VAL A 189 -24.89 -10.98 4.83
CA VAL A 189 -25.45 -10.71 3.50
C VAL A 189 -25.11 -9.29 3.04
N TRP A 190 -25.26 -8.29 3.90
CA TRP A 190 -24.92 -6.90 3.59
C TRP A 190 -23.42 -6.73 3.30
N MET A 191 -22.54 -7.37 4.08
CA MET A 191 -21.09 -7.41 3.85
C MET A 191 -20.73 -8.06 2.50
N LEU A 192 -21.42 -9.12 2.10
CA LEU A 192 -21.22 -9.74 0.79
C LEU A 192 -21.64 -8.80 -0.35
N ILE A 193 -22.82 -8.18 -0.24
CA ILE A 193 -23.35 -7.25 -1.25
C ILE A 193 -22.39 -6.07 -1.41
N ILE A 194 -21.95 -5.44 -0.32
CA ILE A 194 -21.03 -4.29 -0.41
C ILE A 194 -19.68 -4.72 -1.01
N SER A 195 -19.18 -5.93 -0.70
CA SER A 195 -17.95 -6.47 -1.32
C SER A 195 -18.09 -6.58 -2.84
N ALA A 196 -19.22 -7.14 -3.30
CA ALA A 196 -19.50 -7.32 -4.72
C ALA A 196 -19.67 -5.96 -5.43
N VAL A 197 -20.40 -5.03 -4.82
CA VAL A 197 -20.57 -3.66 -5.34
C VAL A 197 -19.22 -2.94 -5.41
N LEU A 198 -18.40 -3.01 -4.36
CA LEU A 198 -17.08 -2.38 -4.37
C LEU A 198 -16.16 -2.96 -5.43
N THR A 199 -16.20 -4.29 -5.61
CA THR A 199 -15.35 -5.02 -6.57
C THR A 199 -15.77 -4.75 -8.01
N PHE A 200 -17.05 -4.95 -8.35
CA PHE A 200 -17.51 -4.99 -9.74
C PHE A 200 -18.12 -3.67 -10.23
N ILE A 201 -18.53 -2.77 -9.34
CA ILE A 201 -19.21 -1.52 -9.71
C ILE A 201 -18.36 -0.31 -9.31
N ALA A 202 -18.13 -0.13 -8.00
CA ALA A 202 -17.46 1.08 -7.51
C ALA A 202 -16.02 1.16 -8.00
N THR A 203 -15.27 0.05 -7.99
CA THR A 203 -13.88 0.04 -8.43
C THR A 203 -13.71 0.44 -9.91
N PRO A 204 -14.40 -0.19 -10.88
CA PRO A 204 -14.36 0.26 -12.28
C PRO A 204 -14.74 1.73 -12.46
N ILE A 205 -15.81 2.20 -11.80
CA ILE A 205 -16.28 3.58 -11.91
C ILE A 205 -15.25 4.56 -11.34
N LEU A 206 -14.76 4.33 -10.12
CA LEU A 206 -13.76 5.19 -9.50
C LEU A 206 -12.45 5.18 -10.27
N THR A 207 -12.06 4.03 -10.84
CA THR A 207 -10.86 3.94 -11.67
C THR A 207 -11.02 4.61 -13.02
N TYR A 208 -12.22 4.61 -13.59
CA TYR A 208 -12.51 5.39 -14.80
C TYR A 208 -12.24 6.90 -14.58
N PHE A 209 -12.69 7.45 -13.45
CA PHE A 209 -12.56 8.88 -13.15
C PHE A 209 -11.22 9.27 -12.54
N PHE A 210 -10.63 8.43 -11.69
CA PHE A 210 -9.46 8.80 -10.88
C PHE A 210 -8.23 7.94 -11.15
N GLY A 211 -8.30 6.97 -12.07
CA GLY A 211 -7.25 5.99 -12.28
C GLY A 211 -7.01 5.13 -11.03
N LYS A 212 -5.80 4.62 -10.85
CA LYS A 212 -5.44 3.82 -9.67
C LYS A 212 -5.31 4.61 -8.39
N ARG A 213 -5.23 5.94 -8.48
CA ARG A 213 -4.82 6.79 -7.36
C ARG A 213 -5.80 6.70 -6.19
N TRP A 214 -7.10 6.64 -6.48
CA TRP A 214 -8.15 6.61 -5.47
C TRP A 214 -7.97 5.45 -4.48
N TYR A 215 -7.48 4.30 -4.94
CA TYR A 215 -7.25 3.17 -4.06
C TYR A 215 -5.81 3.10 -3.58
N CYS A 216 -4.87 2.84 -4.50
CA CYS A 216 -3.47 2.52 -4.18
C CYS A 216 -2.70 3.64 -3.46
N SER A 217 -3.22 4.88 -3.50
CA SER A 217 -2.56 6.02 -2.88
C SER A 217 -3.43 6.81 -1.90
N TRP A 218 -4.73 6.54 -1.78
CA TRP A 218 -5.64 7.29 -0.90
C TRP A 218 -6.40 6.42 0.11
N VAL A 219 -6.57 5.12 -0.16
CA VAL A 219 -7.36 4.20 0.69
C VAL A 219 -6.55 2.99 1.16
N CYS A 220 -5.77 2.38 0.27
CA CYS A 220 -5.09 1.10 0.52
C CYS A 220 -4.08 1.19 1.67
N GLY A 221 -4.19 0.30 2.66
CA GLY A 221 -3.26 0.21 3.80
C GLY A 221 -1.79 0.03 3.40
N CYS A 222 -1.51 -0.86 2.43
CA CYS A 222 -0.14 -1.03 1.89
C CYS A 222 0.40 0.27 1.27
N GLY A 223 -0.47 1.02 0.58
CA GLY A 223 -0.14 2.33 0.04
C GLY A 223 0.08 3.36 1.15
N GLY A 224 -0.63 3.24 2.26
CA GLY A 224 -0.48 4.06 3.43
C GLY A 224 0.88 3.92 4.10
N LEU A 225 1.30 2.67 4.35
CA LEU A 225 2.62 2.41 4.91
C LEU A 225 3.73 2.88 3.95
N ALA A 226 3.61 2.58 2.65
CA ALA A 226 4.59 2.99 1.64
C ALA A 226 4.72 4.52 1.49
N ASN A 227 3.60 5.25 1.58
CA ASN A 227 3.56 6.71 1.46
C ASN A 227 4.01 7.44 2.74
N THR A 228 4.02 6.76 3.89
CA THR A 228 4.35 7.33 5.20
C THR A 228 5.67 6.76 5.71
N ALA A 229 5.63 5.61 6.39
CA ALA A 229 6.80 4.94 6.97
C ALA A 229 7.85 4.56 5.91
N GLY A 230 7.40 4.20 4.71
CA GLY A 230 8.27 3.89 3.58
C GLY A 230 8.96 5.11 2.96
N ASP A 231 8.41 6.32 3.07
CA ASP A 231 8.87 7.51 2.32
C ASP A 231 10.41 7.71 2.25
N PRO A 232 11.21 7.44 3.30
CA PRO A 232 12.68 7.53 3.25
C PRO A 232 13.40 6.57 2.29
N PHE A 233 12.73 5.55 1.76
CA PHE A 233 13.32 4.49 0.93
C PHE A 233 12.90 4.54 -0.55
N ARG A 234 12.19 5.59 -0.98
CA ARG A 234 11.66 5.74 -2.36
C ARG A 234 12.74 5.62 -3.45
N GLN A 235 13.94 6.13 -3.17
CA GLN A 235 15.09 6.13 -4.07
C GLN A 235 15.57 4.73 -4.45
N LEU A 236 15.32 3.73 -3.61
CA LEU A 236 15.86 2.37 -3.78
C LEU A 236 15.11 1.55 -4.83
N SER A 237 13.91 1.98 -5.25
CA SER A 237 13.14 1.29 -6.28
C SER A 237 13.93 1.21 -7.59
N ASP A 238 14.12 0.03 -8.17
CA ASP A 238 14.90 -0.10 -9.42
C ASP A 238 14.14 0.48 -10.64
N LYS A 239 14.81 1.30 -11.45
CA LYS A 239 14.27 1.93 -12.67
C LYS A 239 14.65 1.20 -13.96
N THR A 240 15.45 0.14 -13.88
CA THR A 240 15.94 -0.59 -15.05
C THR A 240 14.81 -1.24 -15.85
N MET A 241 15.05 -1.42 -17.15
CA MET A 241 14.13 -2.13 -18.04
C MET A 241 13.96 -3.60 -17.68
N LYS A 242 14.97 -4.21 -17.01
CA LYS A 242 14.87 -5.59 -16.50
C LYS A 242 13.82 -5.67 -15.39
N ALA A 243 13.89 -4.78 -14.40
CA ALA A 243 12.89 -4.70 -13.33
C ALA A 243 11.47 -4.47 -13.88
N TRP A 244 11.34 -3.65 -14.94
CA TRP A 244 10.05 -3.44 -15.61
C TRP A 244 9.50 -4.68 -16.33
N LYS A 245 10.35 -5.49 -16.95
CA LYS A 245 9.90 -6.75 -17.57
C LYS A 245 9.42 -7.73 -16.51
N ILE A 246 10.15 -7.83 -15.40
CA ILE A 246 9.81 -8.68 -14.26
C ILE A 246 8.51 -8.23 -13.60
N GLU A 247 8.35 -6.93 -13.30
CA GLU A 247 7.13 -6.40 -12.67
C GLU A 247 5.89 -6.69 -13.49
N ARG A 248 5.99 -6.58 -14.82
CA ARG A 248 4.86 -6.84 -15.72
C ARG A 248 4.50 -8.31 -15.72
N TRP A 249 5.47 -9.21 -15.83
CA TRP A 249 5.16 -10.64 -15.90
C TRP A 249 4.63 -11.18 -14.57
N MET A 250 5.29 -10.85 -13.45
CA MET A 250 4.91 -11.33 -12.13
C MET A 250 3.52 -10.84 -11.70
N ILE A 251 3.22 -9.55 -11.87
CA ILE A 251 1.96 -9.01 -11.32
C ILE A 251 0.74 -9.54 -12.08
N HIS A 252 0.87 -9.79 -13.40
CA HIS A 252 -0.21 -10.36 -14.20
C HIS A 252 -0.32 -11.87 -14.03
N SER A 253 0.80 -12.58 -13.79
CA SER A 253 0.72 -14.02 -13.48
C SER A 253 0.01 -14.26 -12.14
N VAL A 254 0.26 -13.44 -11.12
CA VAL A 254 -0.48 -13.49 -9.85
C VAL A 254 -1.96 -13.20 -10.04
N LEU A 255 -2.31 -12.17 -10.83
CA LEU A 255 -3.72 -11.86 -11.13
C LEU A 255 -4.42 -13.02 -11.86
N LEU A 256 -3.80 -13.56 -12.91
CA LEU A 256 -4.34 -14.70 -13.66
C LEU A 256 -4.51 -15.93 -12.77
N PHE A 257 -3.55 -16.17 -11.89
CA PHE A 257 -3.62 -17.26 -10.93
C PHE A 257 -4.82 -17.11 -9.98
N ILE A 258 -5.06 -15.93 -9.40
CA ILE A 258 -6.22 -15.69 -8.51
C ILE A 258 -7.53 -15.83 -9.26
N ILE A 259 -7.62 -15.28 -10.47
CA ILE A 259 -8.83 -15.41 -11.29
C ILE A 259 -9.10 -16.90 -11.56
N GLY A 260 -8.08 -17.65 -12.00
CA GLY A 260 -8.19 -19.08 -12.24
C GLY A 260 -8.56 -19.87 -10.99
N LEU A 261 -7.94 -19.57 -9.85
CA LEU A 261 -8.25 -20.20 -8.56
C LEU A 261 -9.68 -19.91 -8.10
N THR A 262 -10.14 -18.66 -8.24
CA THR A 262 -11.51 -18.26 -7.90
C THR A 262 -12.51 -19.03 -8.74
N ILE A 263 -12.31 -19.09 -10.07
CA ILE A 263 -13.16 -19.86 -10.98
C ILE A 263 -13.14 -21.35 -10.63
N LEU A 264 -11.96 -21.93 -10.40
CA LEU A 264 -11.79 -23.33 -10.05
C LEU A 264 -12.56 -23.69 -8.78
N LEU A 265 -12.51 -22.84 -7.75
CA LEU A 265 -13.22 -23.06 -6.49
C LEU A 265 -14.75 -23.03 -6.68
N TRP A 266 -15.27 -22.07 -7.45
CA TRP A 266 -16.70 -22.01 -7.78
C TRP A 266 -17.17 -23.21 -8.61
N VAL A 267 -16.39 -23.61 -9.62
CA VAL A 267 -16.68 -24.83 -10.41
C VAL A 267 -16.66 -26.07 -9.52
N ASN A 268 -15.69 -26.17 -8.61
CA ASN A 268 -15.60 -27.30 -7.70
C ASN A 268 -16.77 -27.36 -6.71
N SER A 269 -17.21 -26.21 -6.21
CA SER A 269 -18.40 -26.08 -5.34
C SER A 269 -19.68 -26.48 -6.07
N TYR A 270 -19.82 -26.13 -7.35
CA TYR A 270 -20.99 -26.50 -8.16
C TYR A 270 -21.01 -28.00 -8.51
N LEU A 271 -19.84 -28.63 -8.64
CA LEU A 271 -19.69 -30.05 -8.99
C LEU A 271 -19.54 -30.97 -7.76
N GLU A 272 -19.90 -30.49 -6.56
CA GLU A 272 -19.88 -31.25 -5.29
C GLU A 272 -18.54 -31.98 -5.02
N GLY A 273 -17.42 -31.39 -5.41
CA GLY A 273 -16.09 -31.89 -5.04
C GLY A 273 -15.53 -33.05 -5.88
N GLY A 274 -16.27 -33.61 -6.84
CA GLY A 274 -15.98 -34.92 -7.44
C GLY A 274 -14.61 -35.13 -8.12
N ILE A 275 -13.98 -34.09 -8.69
CA ILE A 275 -12.72 -34.23 -9.47
C ILE A 275 -11.61 -33.28 -9.01
N PHE A 276 -11.96 -32.12 -8.43
CA PHE A 276 -11.01 -31.02 -8.20
C PHE A 276 -10.79 -30.64 -6.72
N GLY A 277 -11.44 -31.30 -5.77
CA GLY A 277 -11.44 -30.86 -4.36
C GLY A 277 -10.05 -30.85 -3.71
N SER A 278 -9.25 -31.91 -3.88
CA SER A 278 -7.90 -31.97 -3.31
C SER A 278 -6.94 -30.95 -3.94
N ILE A 279 -7.09 -30.70 -5.25
CA ILE A 279 -6.29 -29.76 -6.02
C ILE A 279 -6.63 -28.31 -5.62
N SER A 280 -7.91 -27.97 -5.51
CA SER A 280 -8.37 -26.62 -5.18
C SER A 280 -7.94 -26.19 -3.77
N HIS A 281 -8.05 -27.09 -2.78
CA HIS A 281 -7.56 -26.85 -1.43
C HIS A 281 -6.03 -26.70 -1.37
N THR A 282 -5.30 -27.52 -2.12
CA THR A 282 -3.82 -27.44 -2.17
C THR A 282 -3.37 -26.13 -2.80
N LEU A 283 -3.98 -25.73 -3.93
CA LEU A 283 -3.66 -24.46 -4.60
C LEU A 283 -3.98 -23.25 -3.72
N THR A 284 -5.08 -23.28 -2.97
CA THR A 284 -5.43 -22.21 -2.02
C THR A 284 -4.38 -22.07 -0.93
N LYS A 285 -3.91 -23.19 -0.35
CA LYS A 285 -2.84 -23.20 0.65
C LYS A 285 -1.51 -22.69 0.09
N VAL A 286 -1.13 -23.15 -1.12
CA VAL A 286 0.09 -22.70 -1.81
C VAL A 286 0.03 -21.20 -2.06
N TYR A 287 -1.11 -20.69 -2.50
CA TYR A 287 -1.29 -19.26 -2.73
C TYR A 287 -1.23 -18.45 -1.44
N ALA A 288 -1.94 -18.88 -0.39
CA ALA A 288 -1.91 -18.23 0.91
C ALA A 288 -0.48 -18.17 1.47
N PHE A 289 0.28 -19.26 1.36
CA PHE A 289 1.68 -19.33 1.80
C PHE A 289 2.62 -18.47 0.94
N LEU A 290 2.65 -18.68 -0.38
CA LEU A 290 3.62 -18.03 -1.27
C LEU A 290 3.29 -16.56 -1.51
N ILE A 291 2.04 -16.25 -1.86
CA ILE A 291 1.66 -14.89 -2.27
C ILE A 291 1.22 -14.07 -1.05
N GLY A 292 0.44 -14.65 -0.15
CA GLY A 292 0.01 -13.98 1.09
C GLY A 292 1.16 -13.77 2.08
N GLN A 293 1.65 -14.86 2.67
CA GLN A 293 2.58 -14.80 3.80
C GLN A 293 4.01 -14.42 3.37
N ALA A 294 4.57 -15.13 2.39
CA ALA A 294 5.94 -14.88 1.94
C ALA A 294 6.07 -13.60 1.11
N PHE A 295 5.24 -13.41 0.09
CA PHE A 295 5.43 -12.27 -0.82
C PHE A 295 4.81 -10.97 -0.31
N ALA A 296 3.57 -10.97 0.17
CA ALA A 296 2.94 -9.75 0.70
C ALA A 296 3.48 -9.39 2.10
N GLY A 297 3.61 -10.37 2.99
CA GLY A 297 4.11 -10.18 4.35
C GLY A 297 5.61 -9.90 4.41
N VAL A 298 6.42 -10.92 4.13
CA VAL A 298 7.89 -10.85 4.32
C VAL A 298 8.54 -9.94 3.28
N VAL A 299 8.34 -10.21 1.99
CA VAL A 299 9.02 -9.47 0.93
C VAL A 299 8.48 -8.05 0.80
N GLY A 300 7.16 -7.89 0.97
CA GLY A 300 6.47 -6.63 0.85
C GLY A 300 7.04 -5.54 1.74
N VAL A 301 7.05 -5.75 3.05
CA VAL A 301 7.48 -4.74 4.04
C VAL A 301 8.91 -4.96 4.53
N GLY A 302 9.36 -6.22 4.64
CA GLY A 302 10.70 -6.56 5.14
C GLY A 302 11.83 -5.95 4.31
N PHE A 303 11.63 -5.82 2.99
CA PHE A 303 12.65 -5.34 2.07
C PHE A 303 12.57 -3.83 1.76
N TYR A 304 11.77 -3.05 2.50
CA TYR A 304 11.73 -1.59 2.33
C TYR A 304 13.13 -0.93 2.32
N PRO A 305 14.04 -1.25 3.27
CA PRO A 305 15.37 -0.64 3.31
C PRO A 305 16.33 -1.10 2.20
N LEU A 306 15.93 -2.09 1.40
CA LEU A 306 16.76 -2.73 0.39
C LEU A 306 16.25 -2.48 -1.03
N LEU A 307 14.96 -2.74 -1.28
CA LEU A 307 14.35 -2.74 -2.61
C LEU A 307 13.37 -1.58 -2.84
N GLY A 308 13.07 -0.80 -1.80
CA GLY A 308 12.16 0.34 -1.85
C GLY A 308 10.76 0.04 -1.30
N THR A 309 9.88 1.04 -1.35
CA THR A 309 8.66 1.10 -0.52
C THR A 309 7.46 0.33 -1.07
N ARG A 310 7.48 -0.04 -2.35
CA ARG A 310 6.33 -0.61 -3.06
C ARG A 310 6.63 -1.91 -3.78
N VAL A 311 7.51 -2.74 -3.21
CA VAL A 311 7.86 -4.06 -3.79
C VAL A 311 6.59 -4.91 -3.98
N TRP A 312 5.78 -5.07 -2.93
CA TRP A 312 4.50 -5.80 -3.03
C TRP A 312 3.57 -5.22 -4.09
N CYS A 313 3.31 -3.91 -4.03
CA CYS A 313 2.40 -3.22 -4.96
C CYS A 313 2.88 -3.28 -6.42
N ARG A 314 4.19 -3.44 -6.64
CA ARG A 314 4.82 -3.44 -7.96
C ARG A 314 4.90 -4.83 -8.59
N PHE A 315 5.19 -5.86 -7.79
CA PHE A 315 5.46 -7.20 -8.31
C PHE A 315 4.37 -8.23 -8.01
N GLY A 316 3.57 -8.04 -6.96
CA GLY A 316 2.70 -9.10 -6.44
C GLY A 316 1.25 -8.73 -6.20
N CYS A 317 0.93 -7.44 -6.05
CA CYS A 317 -0.42 -7.03 -5.70
C CYS A 317 -1.40 -7.25 -6.87
N PRO A 318 -2.34 -8.21 -6.76
CA PRO A 318 -3.28 -8.52 -7.84
C PRO A 318 -4.23 -7.35 -8.11
N MET A 319 -4.61 -6.62 -7.07
CA MET A 319 -5.43 -5.42 -7.21
C MET A 319 -4.72 -4.32 -8.00
N ALA A 320 -3.40 -4.16 -7.81
CA ALA A 320 -2.64 -3.19 -8.59
C ALA A 320 -2.56 -3.59 -10.09
N ALA A 321 -2.55 -4.89 -10.41
CA ALA A 321 -2.67 -5.37 -11.78
C ALA A 321 -4.06 -5.09 -12.35
N TYR A 322 -5.12 -5.48 -11.64
CA TYR A 322 -6.51 -5.27 -12.06
C TYR A 322 -6.82 -3.78 -12.32
N LEU A 323 -6.54 -2.93 -11.35
CA LEU A 323 -6.64 -1.48 -11.48
C LEU A 323 -5.73 -0.93 -12.59
N GLY A 324 -4.61 -1.59 -12.88
CA GLY A 324 -3.68 -1.21 -13.94
C GLY A 324 -4.21 -1.44 -15.33
N LEU A 325 -4.92 -2.55 -15.52
CA LEU A 325 -5.65 -2.85 -16.75
C LEU A 325 -6.78 -1.84 -16.92
N LEU A 326 -7.60 -1.64 -15.89
CA LEU A 326 -8.69 -0.65 -15.93
C LEU A 326 -8.17 0.77 -16.22
N GLN A 327 -7.08 1.18 -15.58
CA GLN A 327 -6.48 2.48 -15.82
C GLN A 327 -5.93 2.61 -17.24
N LYS A 328 -5.32 1.56 -17.79
CA LYS A 328 -4.73 1.62 -19.12
C LYS A 328 -5.81 1.76 -20.21
N TYR A 329 -6.90 1.01 -20.08
CA TYR A 329 -7.89 0.90 -21.16
C TYR A 329 -9.10 1.83 -21.01
N PHE A 330 -9.43 2.27 -19.80
CA PHE A 330 -10.69 3.01 -19.58
C PHE A 330 -10.51 4.35 -18.86
N SER A 331 -9.47 4.51 -18.04
CA SER A 331 -9.33 5.70 -17.20
C SER A 331 -9.01 6.98 -17.97
N ARG A 332 -9.64 8.07 -17.55
CA ARG A 332 -9.34 9.44 -18.00
C ARG A 332 -8.11 10.05 -17.31
N PHE A 333 -7.68 9.47 -16.18
CA PHE A 333 -6.52 9.96 -15.43
C PHE A 333 -5.21 9.85 -16.23
N ARG A 334 -4.49 10.96 -16.33
CA ARG A 334 -3.18 11.07 -16.95
C ARG A 334 -2.24 11.97 -16.13
N ILE A 335 -0.95 11.77 -16.35
CA ILE A 335 0.09 12.67 -15.82
C ILE A 335 0.74 13.31 -17.03
N THR A 336 0.46 14.59 -17.23
CA THR A 336 0.98 15.36 -18.35
C THR A 336 2.33 15.96 -18.02
N THR A 337 3.11 16.19 -19.07
CA THR A 337 4.45 16.73 -18.96
C THR A 337 4.60 17.94 -19.87
N ASN A 338 5.27 18.98 -19.39
CA ASN A 338 5.76 20.08 -20.22
C ASN A 338 7.27 19.91 -20.44
N GLY A 339 7.64 19.18 -21.48
CA GLY A 339 9.05 18.85 -21.74
C GLY A 339 9.96 20.07 -21.94
N GLY A 340 9.44 21.19 -22.44
CA GLY A 340 10.22 22.41 -22.68
C GLY A 340 10.72 23.07 -21.40
N GLN A 341 10.11 22.75 -20.25
CA GLN A 341 10.51 23.26 -18.94
C GLN A 341 11.36 22.26 -18.13
N CYS A 342 11.61 21.05 -18.67
CA CYS A 342 12.38 20.02 -18.00
C CYS A 342 13.88 20.35 -17.97
N ILE A 343 14.42 20.57 -16.78
CA ILE A 343 15.87 20.82 -16.57
C ILE A 343 16.67 19.54 -16.27
N SER A 344 16.09 18.36 -16.50
CA SER A 344 16.81 17.07 -16.36
C SER A 344 17.44 16.80 -14.99
N CYS A 345 16.85 17.32 -13.90
CA CYS A 345 17.38 17.18 -12.54
C CYS A 345 17.21 15.79 -11.90
N GLY A 346 16.42 14.88 -12.49
CA GLY A 346 16.22 13.51 -12.02
C GLY A 346 15.38 13.31 -10.75
N ASN A 347 15.00 14.36 -10.01
CA ASN A 347 14.21 14.24 -8.77
C ASN A 347 12.92 13.43 -8.95
N CYS A 348 12.19 13.65 -10.05
CA CYS A 348 10.93 12.94 -10.31
C CYS A 348 11.14 11.42 -10.48
N SER A 349 12.21 10.98 -11.15
CA SER A 349 12.58 9.57 -11.27
C SER A 349 13.08 9.00 -9.96
N THR A 350 13.94 9.73 -9.24
CA THR A 350 14.50 9.29 -7.96
C THR A 350 13.41 8.96 -6.94
N TYR A 351 12.40 9.82 -6.79
CA TYR A 351 11.33 9.64 -5.81
C TYR A 351 10.12 8.84 -6.32
N CYS A 352 10.20 8.30 -7.54
CA CYS A 352 9.18 7.38 -8.04
C CYS A 352 9.32 6.01 -7.37
N GLU A 353 8.48 5.77 -6.37
CA GLU A 353 8.40 4.50 -5.64
C GLU A 353 8.03 3.29 -6.52
N MET A 354 7.40 3.52 -7.68
CA MET A 354 7.07 2.46 -8.64
C MET A 354 8.21 2.14 -9.61
N GLY A 355 9.39 2.78 -9.48
CA GLY A 355 10.53 2.52 -10.35
C GLY A 355 10.32 2.98 -11.80
N ILE A 356 9.55 4.06 -11.99
CA ILE A 356 9.33 4.67 -13.30
C ILE A 356 10.39 5.74 -13.52
N ASP A 357 11.06 5.71 -14.67
CA ASP A 357 11.93 6.81 -15.10
C ASP A 357 11.09 7.97 -15.65
N VAL A 358 10.58 8.80 -14.74
CA VAL A 358 9.71 9.95 -15.04
C VAL A 358 10.43 11.03 -15.83
N GLN A 359 11.73 11.24 -15.56
CA GLN A 359 12.57 12.20 -16.27
C GLN A 359 12.59 11.89 -17.77
N ALA A 360 12.75 10.63 -18.15
CA ALA A 360 12.77 10.24 -19.55
C ALA A 360 11.45 10.57 -20.28
N TYR A 361 10.30 10.38 -19.62
CA TYR A 361 9.00 10.83 -20.17
C TYR A 361 8.93 12.35 -20.31
N ALA A 362 9.35 13.08 -19.26
CA ALA A 362 9.34 14.53 -19.27
C ALA A 362 10.23 15.13 -20.37
N GLN A 363 11.44 14.60 -20.57
CA GLN A 363 12.34 15.05 -21.64
C GLN A 363 11.76 14.84 -23.04
N ARG A 364 10.96 13.80 -23.24
CA ARG A 364 10.29 13.52 -24.52
C ARG A 364 8.97 14.26 -24.70
N GLY A 365 8.49 15.02 -23.70
CA GLY A 365 7.15 15.63 -23.75
C GLY A 365 6.00 14.61 -23.74
N GLU A 366 6.29 13.38 -23.31
CA GLU A 366 5.31 12.29 -23.29
C GLU A 366 4.59 12.24 -21.94
N ASN A 367 3.33 11.83 -21.96
CA ASN A 367 2.59 11.52 -20.74
C ASN A 367 3.14 10.24 -20.08
N ILE A 368 2.98 10.13 -18.76
CA ILE A 368 3.39 8.93 -18.04
C ILE A 368 2.34 7.82 -18.27
N VAL A 369 2.55 7.02 -19.31
CA VAL A 369 1.62 5.95 -19.70
C VAL A 369 1.76 4.66 -18.87
N ARG A 370 2.88 4.47 -18.16
CA ARG A 370 3.16 3.24 -17.39
C ARG A 370 1.99 2.80 -16.52
N SER A 371 1.49 1.59 -16.76
CA SER A 371 0.39 1.02 -16.00
C SER A 371 0.79 0.83 -14.54
N SER A 372 2.07 0.66 -14.18
CA SER A 372 2.49 0.56 -12.77
C SER A 372 2.33 1.85 -11.96
N CYS A 373 2.06 3.01 -12.60
CA CYS A 373 1.87 4.26 -11.85
C CYS A 373 0.64 4.18 -10.92
N VAL A 374 0.85 4.47 -9.63
CA VAL A 374 -0.20 4.53 -8.59
C VAL A 374 -0.78 5.94 -8.38
N GLY A 375 -0.33 6.94 -9.14
CA GLY A 375 -0.86 8.31 -9.05
C GLY A 375 -0.59 9.04 -7.72
N CYS A 376 0.51 8.73 -7.04
CA CYS A 376 0.83 9.33 -5.74
C CYS A 376 1.20 10.83 -5.81
N GLY A 377 1.52 11.36 -6.99
CA GLY A 377 1.79 12.79 -7.21
C GLY A 377 3.09 13.33 -6.61
N ILE A 378 3.96 12.46 -6.09
CA ILE A 378 5.25 12.90 -5.56
C ILE A 378 6.14 13.46 -6.67
N CYS A 379 6.09 12.87 -7.87
CA CYS A 379 6.87 13.36 -9.01
C CYS A 379 6.60 14.84 -9.36
N SER A 380 5.34 15.28 -9.31
CA SER A 380 4.99 16.70 -9.50
C SER A 380 5.40 17.56 -8.31
N THR A 381 5.23 17.03 -7.09
CA THR A 381 5.57 17.74 -5.85
C THR A 381 7.07 18.02 -5.71
N VAL A 382 7.93 17.10 -6.17
CA VAL A 382 9.40 17.26 -6.12
C VAL A 382 9.98 18.02 -7.31
N CYS A 383 9.18 18.34 -8.32
CA CYS A 383 9.66 19.00 -9.52
C CYS A 383 9.87 20.50 -9.26
N PRO A 384 11.11 21.04 -9.31
CA PRO A 384 11.36 22.45 -9.02
C PRO A 384 10.79 23.40 -10.08
N ARG A 385 10.50 22.88 -11.28
CA ARG A 385 9.97 23.65 -12.42
C ARG A 385 8.46 23.48 -12.63
N GLY A 386 7.79 22.61 -11.88
CA GLY A 386 6.35 22.36 -12.06
C GLY A 386 5.97 21.69 -13.39
N VAL A 387 6.89 20.89 -13.96
CA VAL A 387 6.74 20.27 -15.29
C VAL A 387 5.60 19.25 -15.38
N LEU A 388 5.23 18.63 -14.26
CA LEU A 388 4.36 17.46 -14.22
C LEU A 388 3.02 17.82 -13.57
N ASN A 389 1.91 17.51 -14.23
CA ASN A 389 0.56 17.77 -13.71
C ASN A 389 -0.27 16.49 -13.66
N LEU A 390 -1.07 16.35 -12.60
CA LEU A 390 -2.03 15.25 -12.43
C LEU A 390 -3.40 15.74 -12.85
N GLU A 391 -3.94 15.23 -13.95
CA GLU A 391 -5.17 15.72 -14.55
C GLU A 391 -6.00 14.59 -15.16
N ASN A 392 -7.23 14.91 -15.56
CA ASN A 392 -8.11 14.00 -16.27
C ASN A 392 -8.32 14.50 -17.70
N GLY A 393 -8.08 13.64 -18.68
CA GLY A 393 -8.41 13.88 -20.08
C GLY A 393 -9.91 13.87 -20.33
N SER A 394 -10.30 14.16 -21.57
CA SER A 394 -11.68 14.01 -22.04
C SER A 394 -12.02 12.52 -22.23
N THR A 395 -11.06 11.78 -22.77
CA THR A 395 -11.15 10.34 -23.07
C THR A 395 -9.94 9.59 -22.51
N HIS A 396 -9.97 8.26 -22.60
CA HIS A 396 -8.84 7.42 -22.18
C HIS A 396 -7.65 7.49 -23.15
N THR A 397 -7.89 7.79 -24.44
CA THR A 397 -6.85 7.89 -25.48
C THR A 397 -5.93 9.10 -25.27
N ASP A 398 -6.44 10.15 -24.60
CA ASP A 398 -5.67 11.32 -24.19
C ASP A 398 -4.49 11.00 -23.27
N ARG A 399 -4.45 9.78 -22.71
CA ARG A 399 -3.33 9.28 -21.91
C ARG A 399 -2.10 8.99 -22.77
N GLU A 400 -2.29 8.50 -24.00
CA GLU A 400 -1.19 8.11 -24.91
C GLU A 400 -0.77 9.27 -25.81
N ASN A 401 -1.66 10.23 -26.06
CA ASN A 401 -1.35 11.44 -26.83
C ASN A 401 -0.40 12.35 -26.03
N GLY A 402 0.82 12.54 -26.53
CA GLY A 402 1.78 13.50 -25.97
C GLY A 402 1.29 14.94 -26.12
N ASN A 403 1.62 15.81 -25.17
CA ASN A 403 1.39 17.24 -25.34
C ASN A 403 2.49 17.82 -26.24
N PRO A 404 2.20 18.79 -27.12
CA PRO A 404 3.25 19.50 -27.84
C PRO A 404 4.22 20.12 -26.83
N ILE A 405 5.53 20.03 -27.12
CA ILE A 405 6.56 20.68 -26.32
C ILE A 405 6.32 22.19 -26.43
N THR A 406 5.92 22.81 -25.33
CA THR A 406 5.64 24.25 -25.26
C THR A 406 6.85 24.98 -24.69
N PHE A 407 7.33 26.01 -25.40
CA PHE A 407 8.38 26.89 -24.92
C PHE A 407 7.77 28.20 -24.39
N GLY A 408 8.28 28.68 -23.25
CA GLY A 408 7.80 29.89 -22.58
C GLY A 408 6.50 29.69 -21.76
N ASN A 409 6.07 30.75 -21.06
CA ASN A 409 4.76 30.77 -20.38
C ASN A 409 3.60 30.85 -21.39
N ASP A 410 3.89 31.31 -22.61
CA ASP A 410 2.89 31.66 -23.63
C ASP A 410 2.72 30.59 -24.72
N GLY A 411 3.25 29.38 -24.50
CA GLY A 411 2.79 28.18 -25.20
C GLY A 411 3.15 28.08 -26.69
N VAL A 412 4.32 28.54 -27.12
CA VAL A 412 4.78 28.26 -28.51
C VAL A 412 5.08 26.76 -28.61
N GLY A 413 4.13 26.01 -29.15
CA GLY A 413 4.18 24.55 -29.26
C GLY A 413 4.81 24.10 -30.57
N LEU A 414 5.89 23.31 -30.50
CA LEU A 414 6.36 22.55 -31.65
C LEU A 414 5.54 21.25 -31.73
N LYS A 415 4.71 21.11 -32.77
CA LYS A 415 4.18 19.80 -33.15
C LYS A 415 5.31 19.01 -33.79
N MET A 416 5.85 18.03 -33.08
CA MET A 416 6.69 17.01 -33.71
C MET A 416 5.79 16.13 -34.57
N ASN A 417 5.72 16.42 -35.87
CA ASN A 417 5.25 15.45 -36.84
C ASN A 417 6.35 14.38 -36.96
N LEU A 418 6.13 13.23 -36.35
CA LEU A 418 6.92 12.02 -36.56
C LEU A 418 6.32 11.20 -37.70
#